data_AF-A0A849W705-F1
#
_entry.id   AF-A0A849W705-F1
#
_cell.length_a   1.000
_cell.length_b   1.000
_cell.length_c   1.000
_cell.angle_alpha   90.00
_cell.angle_beta   90.00
_cell.angle_gamma   90.00
#
_symmetry.space_group_name_H-M   'P 1'
#
loop_
_entity.id
_entity.type
_entity.pdbx_description
1 polymer ?
#
loop_
_entity_poly.entity_id
_entity_poly.type
_entity_poly.pdbx_seq_one_letter_code
_entity_poly.pdbx_strand_id
1 'polypeptide(L)'
;MKYSLRNKIYIDRVLFGFICFFLNVLSRILGLLLKRDHTVHSKNVKSIAISKYLGLGSIIRSTTMIVNLKKEFPQAKILFITVKGNVQFFEALKEIDEVITIDDRNIKSMIRSTLILLFKLWKNKIDLFFNLEVYSNYSTMISILSLARNRYGFFRKSTEIKYGLYTHLIYFNIFQNITDIYLQMIKQSIGVVYTKEMIPLDIPEKYRLDVEKYLFSLNFKKDKKIILLGINANASELCLERRYPSENFVNIIEYLVSIQEKKIVLILIGSPSERSYIQEKIYDKLSSKAQQQTYNACGNLSLLAVIQLIKKMDIFLTNDSGPMHFAFNMKTPTISLWGPENYEHFCLNPQAGENIYLYKKIYCSPCVHQLDSPCCQGNNLCVKSIDYREILNEIFKLLKIDICLEYETLEISDEILGSVISLRRK
;
A
#
# COMPACT_ATOMS: atom_id res chain seq x y z
N MET A 1 8.04 0.83 -28.16
CA MET A 1 7.09 0.18 -27.21
C MET A 1 7.08 0.95 -25.89
N LYS A 2 5.92 1.44 -25.45
CA LYS A 2 5.78 1.98 -24.08
C LYS A 2 6.12 0.88 -23.08
N TYR A 3 6.94 1.20 -22.07
CA TYR A 3 7.38 0.27 -21.02
C TYR A 3 6.23 0.07 -20.00
N SER A 4 5.16 -0.61 -20.45
CA SER A 4 3.95 -0.86 -19.66
C SER A 4 4.18 -1.88 -18.55
N LEU A 5 3.31 -1.89 -17.53
CA LEU A 5 3.38 -2.86 -16.44
C LEU A 5 3.33 -4.32 -16.94
N ARG A 6 2.49 -4.61 -17.94
CA ARG A 6 2.44 -5.95 -18.57
C ARG A 6 3.78 -6.36 -19.16
N ASN A 7 4.47 -5.43 -19.84
CA ASN A 7 5.80 -5.69 -20.39
C ASN A 7 6.83 -5.94 -19.27
N LYS A 8 6.76 -5.18 -18.17
CA LYS A 8 7.61 -5.40 -16.98
C LYS A 8 7.41 -6.79 -16.39
N ILE A 9 6.15 -7.21 -16.21
CA ILE A 9 5.79 -8.54 -15.67
C ILE A 9 6.29 -9.65 -16.61
N TYR A 10 6.11 -9.48 -17.93
CA TYR A 10 6.60 -10.45 -18.91
C TYR A 10 8.13 -10.60 -18.86
N ILE A 11 8.86 -9.48 -18.85
CA ILE A 11 10.33 -9.50 -18.72
C ILE A 11 10.75 -10.15 -17.40
N ASP A 12 10.06 -9.87 -16.29
CA ASP A 12 10.35 -10.49 -14.99
C ASP A 12 10.14 -12.01 -14.98
N ARG A 13 9.04 -12.48 -15.56
CA ARG A 13 8.76 -13.91 -15.64
C ARG A 13 9.71 -14.65 -16.58
N VAL A 14 10.00 -14.10 -17.75
CA VAL A 14 10.79 -14.78 -18.79
C VAL A 14 12.29 -14.58 -18.59
N LEU A 15 12.78 -13.35 -18.72
CA LEU A 15 14.22 -13.05 -18.70
C LEU A 15 14.81 -13.28 -17.30
N PHE A 16 14.22 -12.66 -16.28
CA PHE A 16 14.75 -12.80 -14.91
C PHE A 16 14.45 -14.17 -14.32
N GLY A 17 13.37 -14.85 -14.75
CA GLY A 17 13.12 -16.26 -14.44
C GLY A 17 14.23 -17.17 -14.97
N PHE A 18 14.62 -17.01 -16.24
CA PHE A 18 15.74 -17.74 -16.84
C PHE A 18 17.05 -17.46 -16.10
N ILE A 19 17.37 -16.19 -15.80
CA ILE A 19 18.56 -15.85 -15.01
C ILE A 19 18.54 -16.51 -13.62
N CYS A 20 17.39 -16.48 -12.93
CA CYS A 20 17.23 -17.11 -11.62
C CYS A 20 17.46 -18.62 -11.68
N PHE A 21 17.08 -19.29 -12.77
CA PHE A 21 17.35 -20.72 -12.96
C PHE A 21 18.86 -21.03 -12.94
N PHE A 22 19.68 -20.30 -13.71
CA PHE A 22 21.15 -20.50 -13.70
C PHE A 22 21.77 -20.11 -12.36
N LEU A 23 21.33 -18.98 -11.79
CA LEU A 23 21.79 -18.58 -10.46
C LEU A 23 21.44 -19.60 -9.39
N ASN A 24 20.39 -20.40 -9.57
CA ASN A 24 20.03 -21.48 -8.66
C ASN A 24 21.08 -22.58 -8.62
N VAL A 25 21.44 -23.08 -9.80
CA VAL A 25 22.50 -24.09 -9.95
C VAL A 25 23.80 -23.57 -9.34
N LEU A 26 24.19 -22.34 -9.71
CA LEU A 26 25.41 -21.72 -9.20
C LEU A 26 25.39 -21.51 -7.68
N SER A 27 24.29 -21.01 -7.13
CA SER A 27 24.11 -20.76 -5.68
C SER A 27 24.27 -22.06 -4.87
N ARG A 28 23.74 -23.17 -5.37
CA ARG A 28 23.87 -24.49 -4.72
C ARG A 28 25.30 -25.00 -4.73
N ILE A 29 25.98 -24.91 -5.88
CA ILE A 29 27.38 -25.31 -6.01
C ILE A 29 28.25 -24.47 -5.06
N LEU A 30 28.10 -23.14 -5.08
CA LEU A 30 28.84 -22.25 -4.19
C LEU A 30 28.50 -22.47 -2.72
N GLY A 31 27.25 -22.82 -2.38
CA GLY A 31 26.86 -23.16 -1.02
C GLY A 31 27.61 -24.38 -0.48
N LEU A 32 27.78 -25.42 -1.30
CA LEU A 32 28.53 -26.63 -0.95
C LEU A 32 30.03 -26.35 -0.78
N LEU A 33 30.58 -25.47 -1.61
CA LEU A 33 32.01 -25.12 -1.60
C LEU A 33 32.37 -24.16 -0.46
N LEU A 34 31.60 -23.09 -0.29
CA LEU A 34 31.94 -22.00 0.62
C LEU A 34 31.56 -22.29 2.08
N LYS A 35 30.57 -23.16 2.32
CA LYS A 35 30.06 -23.53 3.66
C LYS A 35 30.00 -22.34 4.63
N ARG A 36 29.43 -21.23 4.14
CA ARG A 36 29.45 -19.95 4.84
C ARG A 36 28.72 -20.07 6.18
N ASP A 37 29.29 -19.45 7.22
CA ASP A 37 28.58 -19.33 8.49
C ASP A 37 27.37 -18.41 8.33
N HIS A 38 26.20 -18.94 8.66
CA HIS A 38 24.90 -18.26 8.56
C HIS A 38 24.37 -17.78 9.91
N THR A 39 25.13 -17.93 11.00
CA THR A 39 24.73 -17.47 12.34
C THR A 39 24.45 -15.96 12.36
N VAL A 40 23.41 -15.57 13.11
CA VAL A 40 22.95 -14.18 13.24
C VAL A 40 22.95 -13.79 14.70
N HIS A 41 23.79 -12.81 15.05
CA HIS A 41 23.83 -12.21 16.38
C HIS A 41 24.05 -10.70 16.24
N SER A 42 23.59 -9.92 17.22
CA SER A 42 23.66 -8.45 17.20
C SER A 42 25.06 -7.88 16.90
N LYS A 43 26.13 -8.58 17.29
CA LYS A 43 27.53 -8.18 17.05
C LYS A 43 28.05 -8.44 15.63
N ASN A 44 27.44 -9.38 14.90
CA ASN A 44 27.96 -9.83 13.60
C ASN A 44 27.16 -9.30 12.40
N VAL A 45 26.12 -8.51 12.65
CA VAL A 45 25.31 -7.84 11.62
C VAL A 45 25.65 -6.35 11.64
N LYS A 46 26.23 -5.87 10.55
CA LYS A 46 26.63 -4.47 10.37
C LYS A 46 25.92 -3.81 9.20
N SER A 47 25.38 -4.59 8.26
CA SER A 47 24.66 -4.06 7.11
C SER A 47 23.44 -4.92 6.74
N ILE A 48 22.32 -4.25 6.53
CA ILE A 48 21.02 -4.86 6.22
C ILE A 48 20.50 -4.21 4.95
N ALA A 49 20.08 -5.01 3.98
CA ALA A 49 19.36 -4.55 2.80
C ALA A 49 17.91 -5.04 2.84
N ILE A 50 16.97 -4.17 2.52
CA ILE A 50 15.53 -4.48 2.41
C ILE A 50 15.08 -4.08 1.01
N SER A 51 14.44 -4.98 0.25
CA SER A 51 13.92 -4.64 -1.07
C SER A 51 12.40 -4.69 -1.12
N LYS A 52 11.80 -3.57 -1.58
CA LYS A 52 10.39 -3.47 -1.94
C LYS A 52 10.18 -2.36 -2.97
N TYR A 53 9.62 -2.70 -4.13
CA TYR A 53 9.51 -1.79 -5.27
C TYR A 53 8.10 -1.24 -5.44
N LEU A 54 7.09 -2.10 -5.39
CA LEU A 54 5.71 -1.72 -5.71
C LEU A 54 4.83 -1.72 -4.47
N GLY A 55 3.79 -0.87 -4.51
CA GLY A 55 2.80 -0.75 -3.45
C GLY A 55 3.32 0.03 -2.25
N LEU A 56 3.13 1.36 -2.28
CA LEU A 56 3.47 2.24 -1.15
C LEU A 56 2.84 1.78 0.17
N GLY A 57 1.62 1.21 0.12
CA GLY A 57 0.98 0.58 1.27
C GLY A 57 1.87 -0.46 1.94
N SER A 58 2.33 -1.45 1.18
CA SER A 58 3.24 -2.48 1.69
C SER A 58 4.60 -1.95 2.13
N ILE A 59 5.12 -0.88 1.50
CA ILE A 59 6.36 -0.22 1.94
C ILE A 59 6.15 0.41 3.33
N ILE A 60 5.05 1.12 3.57
CA ILE A 60 4.73 1.68 4.90
C ILE A 60 4.58 0.54 5.91
N ARG A 61 3.94 -0.57 5.56
CA ARG A 61 3.82 -1.74 6.46
C ARG A 61 5.17 -2.38 6.80
N SER A 62 6.15 -2.29 5.90
CA SER A 62 7.52 -2.74 6.18
C SER A 62 8.24 -1.88 7.23
N THR A 63 7.76 -0.67 7.52
CA THR A 63 8.39 0.19 8.54
C THR A 63 8.40 -0.45 9.92
N THR A 64 7.38 -1.23 10.27
CA THR A 64 7.36 -2.02 11.52
C THR A 64 8.52 -3.01 11.60
N MET A 65 8.87 -3.65 10.48
CA MET A 65 10.04 -4.52 10.39
C MET A 65 11.33 -3.72 10.62
N ILE A 66 11.43 -2.52 10.05
CA ILE A 66 12.59 -1.63 10.21
C ILE A 66 12.78 -1.20 11.68
N VAL A 67 11.70 -0.85 12.40
CA VAL A 67 11.76 -0.54 13.84
C VAL A 67 12.40 -1.69 14.61
N ASN A 68 11.91 -2.91 14.39
CA ASN A 68 12.41 -4.08 15.10
C ASN A 68 13.86 -4.42 14.71
N LEU A 69 14.24 -4.26 13.43
CA LEU A 69 15.62 -4.44 12.99
C LEU A 69 16.58 -3.42 13.61
N LYS A 70 16.19 -2.14 13.74
CA LYS A 70 17.02 -1.14 14.42
C LYS A 70 17.12 -1.40 15.92
N LYS A 71 16.06 -1.88 16.56
CA LYS A 71 16.09 -2.27 17.98
C LYS A 71 17.07 -3.42 18.21
N GLU A 72 17.06 -4.43 17.34
CA GLU A 72 17.96 -5.59 17.47
C GLU A 72 19.40 -5.27 17.04
N PHE A 73 19.55 -4.54 15.93
CA PHE A 73 20.84 -4.24 15.29
C PHE A 73 21.06 -2.72 15.26
N PRO A 74 21.27 -2.07 16.42
CA PRO A 74 21.33 -0.61 16.50
C PRO A 74 22.50 -0.01 15.73
N GLN A 75 23.59 -0.77 15.58
CA GLN A 75 24.78 -0.36 14.83
C GLN A 75 24.73 -0.75 13.35
N ALA A 76 23.71 -1.46 12.90
CA ALA A 76 23.62 -1.89 11.52
C ALA A 76 23.12 -0.77 10.61
N LYS A 77 23.82 -0.58 9.49
CA LYS A 77 23.39 0.29 8.40
C LYS A 77 22.26 -0.38 7.63
N ILE A 78 21.12 0.29 7.50
CA ILE A 78 19.94 -0.18 6.76
C ILE A 78 19.88 0.51 5.41
N LEU A 79 19.94 -0.31 4.36
CA LEU A 79 19.79 0.08 2.97
C LEU A 79 18.40 -0.34 2.49
N PHE A 80 17.64 0.58 1.91
CA PHE A 80 16.33 0.29 1.34
C PHE A 80 16.38 0.37 -0.19
N ILE A 81 15.96 -0.69 -0.87
CA ILE A 81 15.98 -0.81 -2.32
C ILE A 81 14.56 -0.67 -2.85
N THR A 82 14.34 0.30 -3.74
CA THR A 82 13.00 0.60 -4.28
C THR A 82 13.08 1.21 -5.69
N VAL A 83 11.95 1.64 -6.26
CA VAL A 83 11.93 2.37 -7.56
C VAL A 83 12.01 3.88 -7.35
N LYS A 84 12.49 4.59 -8.37
CA LYS A 84 12.66 6.05 -8.35
C LYS A 84 11.37 6.81 -7.98
N GLY A 85 10.19 6.29 -8.35
CA GLY A 85 8.90 6.90 -8.02
C GLY A 85 8.59 6.98 -6.52
N ASN A 86 9.22 6.14 -5.70
CA ASN A 86 8.94 6.11 -4.26
C ASN A 86 9.88 7.01 -3.44
N VAL A 87 10.92 7.60 -4.03
CA VAL A 87 12.00 8.30 -3.30
C VAL A 87 11.49 9.36 -2.36
N GLN A 88 10.51 10.15 -2.80
CA GLN A 88 9.94 11.22 -1.99
C GLN A 88 9.37 10.71 -0.65
N PHE A 89 8.82 9.49 -0.60
CA PHE A 89 8.32 8.90 0.64
C PHE A 89 9.43 8.69 1.68
N PHE A 90 10.63 8.32 1.23
CA PHE A 90 11.76 8.04 2.12
C PHE A 90 12.38 9.29 2.75
N GLU A 91 12.06 10.50 2.27
CA GLU A 91 12.44 11.73 2.98
C GLU A 91 11.82 11.83 4.38
N ALA A 92 10.75 11.07 4.65
CA ALA A 92 10.08 11.02 5.95
C ALA A 92 10.52 9.83 6.85
N LEU A 93 11.49 9.02 6.42
CA LEU A 93 11.98 7.84 7.15
C LEU A 93 13.44 8.03 7.55
N LYS A 94 13.68 8.40 8.82
CA LYS A 94 15.03 8.71 9.34
C LYS A 94 15.84 7.48 9.71
N GLU A 95 15.17 6.35 9.90
CA GLU A 95 15.76 5.07 10.31
C GLU A 95 16.45 4.34 9.16
N ILE A 96 16.30 4.82 7.92
CA ILE A 96 16.92 4.25 6.73
C ILE A 96 18.15 5.08 6.39
N ASP A 97 19.33 4.44 6.46
CA ASP A 97 20.61 5.10 6.25
C ASP A 97 20.88 5.42 4.77
N GLU A 98 20.40 4.58 3.85
CA GLU A 98 20.58 4.81 2.42
C GLU A 98 19.44 4.21 1.59
N VAL A 99 18.86 5.00 0.69
CA VAL A 99 17.88 4.54 -0.29
C VAL A 99 18.56 4.37 -1.64
N ILE A 100 18.46 3.17 -2.21
CA ILE A 100 19.01 2.86 -3.53
C ILE A 100 17.87 2.58 -4.49
N THR A 101 17.88 3.25 -5.64
CA THR A 101 16.74 3.26 -6.55
C THR A 101 17.03 2.56 -7.86
N ILE A 102 16.01 1.89 -8.37
CA ILE A 102 15.95 1.39 -9.74
C ILE A 102 15.17 2.38 -10.59
N ASP A 103 15.74 2.75 -11.73
CA ASP A 103 15.13 3.61 -12.74
C ASP A 103 14.47 2.75 -13.82
N ASP A 104 13.20 2.46 -13.61
CA ASP A 104 12.39 1.58 -14.45
C ASP A 104 11.63 2.35 -15.54
N ARG A 105 12.11 3.53 -15.96
CA ARG A 105 11.50 4.29 -17.07
C ARG A 105 11.72 3.61 -18.42
N ASN A 106 12.87 2.96 -18.60
CA ASN A 106 13.23 2.19 -19.77
C ASN A 106 14.34 1.18 -19.44
N ILE A 107 14.54 0.21 -20.33
CA ILE A 107 15.50 -0.89 -20.13
C ILE A 107 16.93 -0.41 -19.92
N LYS A 108 17.41 0.60 -20.66
CA LYS A 108 18.78 1.13 -20.53
C LYS A 108 19.00 1.76 -19.14
N SER A 109 18.04 2.55 -18.69
CA SER A 109 18.06 3.19 -17.36
C SER A 109 18.00 2.15 -16.25
N MET A 110 17.19 1.09 -16.44
CA MET A 110 17.06 -0.01 -15.50
C MET A 110 18.38 -0.79 -15.37
N ILE A 111 19.03 -1.11 -16.50
CA ILE A 111 20.34 -1.80 -16.48
C ILE A 111 21.39 -0.94 -15.77
N ARG A 112 21.51 0.35 -16.13
CA ARG A 112 22.48 1.26 -15.50
C ARG A 112 22.24 1.37 -13.98
N SER A 113 21.01 1.59 -13.56
CA SER A 113 20.66 1.68 -12.13
C SER A 113 20.84 0.35 -11.40
N THR A 114 20.62 -0.78 -12.06
CA THR A 114 20.91 -2.12 -11.53
C THR A 114 22.40 -2.31 -11.24
N LEU A 115 23.28 -1.91 -12.16
CA LEU A 115 24.73 -2.02 -11.95
C LEU A 115 25.20 -1.14 -10.78
N ILE A 116 24.66 0.08 -10.67
CA ILE A 116 24.94 0.99 -9.55
C ILE A 116 24.45 0.36 -8.23
N LEU A 117 23.26 -0.25 -8.23
CA LEU A 117 22.71 -0.95 -7.09
C LEU A 117 23.65 -2.08 -6.64
N LEU A 118 24.06 -2.96 -7.55
CA LEU A 118 24.95 -4.09 -7.23
C LEU A 118 26.29 -3.61 -6.66
N PHE A 119 26.90 -2.59 -7.26
CA PHE A 119 28.15 -2.02 -6.75
C PHE A 119 28.00 -1.49 -5.32
N LYS A 120 26.89 -0.79 -5.03
CA LYS A 120 26.59 -0.31 -3.68
C LYS A 120 26.38 -1.47 -2.70
N LEU A 121 25.68 -2.53 -3.08
CA LEU A 121 25.48 -3.70 -2.23
C LEU A 121 26.82 -4.40 -1.91
N TRP A 122 27.69 -4.58 -2.89
CA TRP A 122 29.02 -5.15 -2.69
C TRP A 122 29.90 -4.30 -1.79
N LYS A 123 29.89 -2.97 -2.00
CA LYS A 123 30.64 -2.03 -1.16
C LYS A 123 30.20 -2.09 0.31
N ASN A 124 28.89 -2.24 0.56
CA ASN A 124 28.34 -2.30 1.92
C ASN A 124 28.40 -3.70 2.55
N LYS A 125 28.86 -4.74 1.82
CA LYS A 125 29.02 -6.12 2.30
C LYS A 125 27.82 -6.64 3.09
N ILE A 126 26.67 -6.73 2.43
CA ILE A 126 25.37 -7.02 3.08
C ILE A 126 25.43 -8.29 3.95
N ASP A 127 25.09 -8.19 5.22
CA ASP A 127 24.94 -9.35 6.10
C ASP A 127 23.56 -9.99 5.95
N LEU A 128 22.51 -9.17 6.06
CA LEU A 128 21.12 -9.64 5.94
C LEU A 128 20.44 -8.94 4.75
N PHE A 129 19.85 -9.71 3.84
CA PHE A 129 19.03 -9.21 2.75
C PHE A 129 17.60 -9.71 2.90
N PHE A 130 16.64 -8.81 3.10
CA PHE A 130 15.22 -9.13 3.18
C PHE A 130 14.51 -8.71 1.89
N ASN A 131 14.11 -9.70 1.09
CA ASN A 131 13.30 -9.44 -0.10
C ASN A 131 11.81 -9.54 0.23
N LEU A 132 11.12 -8.40 0.21
CA LEU A 132 9.68 -8.31 0.49
C LEU A 132 8.80 -8.44 -0.76
N GLU A 133 9.40 -8.73 -1.93
CA GLU A 133 8.66 -9.08 -3.14
C GLU A 133 8.43 -10.58 -3.27
N VAL A 134 7.15 -10.97 -3.21
CA VAL A 134 6.72 -12.37 -3.29
C VAL A 134 6.96 -12.95 -4.68
N TYR A 135 6.63 -12.24 -5.76
CA TYR A 135 6.64 -12.81 -7.12
C TYR A 135 7.82 -12.37 -7.99
N SER A 136 8.53 -11.29 -7.64
CA SER A 136 9.55 -10.74 -8.54
C SER A 136 10.80 -11.63 -8.62
N ASN A 137 11.13 -12.05 -9.83
CA ASN A 137 12.40 -12.70 -10.15
C ASN A 137 13.55 -11.69 -10.22
N TYR A 138 13.29 -10.46 -10.69
CA TYR A 138 14.28 -9.38 -10.64
C TYR A 138 14.77 -9.14 -9.20
N SER A 139 13.87 -8.98 -8.24
CA SER A 139 14.24 -8.82 -6.82
C SER A 139 15.05 -10.00 -6.30
N THR A 140 14.66 -11.22 -6.71
CA THR A 140 15.35 -12.45 -6.33
C THR A 140 16.77 -12.50 -6.89
N MET A 141 16.95 -12.16 -8.17
CA MET A 141 18.26 -12.01 -8.80
C MET A 141 19.14 -11.00 -8.05
N ILE A 142 18.61 -9.81 -7.73
CA ILE A 142 19.34 -8.80 -6.94
C ILE A 142 19.76 -9.36 -5.59
N SER A 143 18.89 -10.09 -4.89
CA SER A 143 19.23 -10.66 -3.58
C SER A 143 20.42 -11.61 -3.66
N ILE A 144 20.51 -12.45 -4.70
CA ILE A 144 21.62 -13.39 -4.90
C ILE A 144 22.89 -12.63 -5.28
N LEU A 145 22.78 -11.75 -6.28
CA LEU A 145 23.90 -10.95 -6.79
C LEU A 145 24.42 -9.96 -5.75
N SER A 146 23.67 -9.64 -4.69
CA SER A 146 24.16 -8.86 -3.55
C SER A 146 25.28 -9.57 -2.77
N LEU A 147 25.42 -10.89 -2.93
CA LEU A 147 26.33 -11.75 -2.16
C LEU A 147 26.11 -11.70 -0.65
N ALA A 148 24.90 -11.34 -0.22
CA ALA A 148 24.55 -11.24 1.18
C ALA A 148 24.77 -12.56 1.93
N ARG A 149 25.24 -12.48 3.19
CA ARG A 149 25.45 -13.67 4.04
C ARG A 149 24.15 -14.46 4.20
N ASN A 150 23.09 -13.79 4.63
CA ASN A 150 21.75 -14.35 4.77
C ASN A 150 20.77 -13.60 3.87
N ARG A 151 20.05 -14.35 3.04
CA ARG A 151 18.99 -13.88 2.14
C ARG A 151 17.66 -14.48 2.59
N TYR A 152 16.73 -13.62 2.97
CA TYR A 152 15.36 -13.94 3.37
C TYR A 152 14.41 -13.60 2.23
N GLY A 153 13.54 -14.54 1.89
CA GLY A 153 12.54 -14.36 0.84
C GLY A 153 11.28 -15.16 1.12
N PHE A 154 10.23 -14.84 0.38
CA PHE A 154 8.96 -15.53 0.49
C PHE A 154 8.85 -16.75 -0.41
N PHE A 155 8.10 -17.74 0.07
CA PHE A 155 7.73 -18.95 -0.64
C PHE A 155 6.21 -19.05 -0.81
N ARG A 156 5.78 -19.33 -2.05
CA ARG A 156 4.48 -19.90 -2.43
C ARG A 156 4.71 -20.99 -3.48
N LYS A 157 3.71 -21.85 -3.68
CA LYS A 157 3.71 -22.87 -4.75
C LYS A 157 3.97 -22.28 -6.14
N SER A 158 3.42 -21.10 -6.43
CA SER A 158 3.66 -20.40 -7.70
C SER A 158 5.08 -19.83 -7.86
N THR A 159 5.93 -19.91 -6.83
CA THR A 159 7.30 -19.36 -6.83
C THR A 159 8.34 -20.42 -6.47
N GLU A 160 8.07 -21.70 -6.76
CA GLU A 160 8.96 -22.83 -6.44
C GLU A 160 10.39 -22.68 -6.99
N ILE A 161 10.58 -21.97 -8.12
CA ILE A 161 11.91 -21.68 -8.68
C ILE A 161 12.86 -20.98 -7.70
N LYS A 162 12.31 -20.36 -6.64
CA LYS A 162 13.07 -19.66 -5.60
C LYS A 162 13.76 -20.61 -4.60
N TYR A 163 13.45 -21.91 -4.61
CA TYR A 163 14.09 -22.91 -3.75
C TYR A 163 15.59 -23.03 -4.03
N GLY A 164 16.44 -22.70 -3.05
CA GLY A 164 17.90 -22.71 -3.19
C GLY A 164 18.52 -21.36 -3.58
N LEU A 165 17.69 -20.34 -3.86
CA LEU A 165 18.13 -18.96 -4.10
C LEU A 165 18.27 -18.17 -2.80
N TYR A 166 17.35 -18.42 -1.87
CA TYR A 166 17.35 -17.85 -0.53
C TYR A 166 17.95 -18.82 0.46
N THR A 167 18.66 -18.27 1.44
CA THR A 167 19.14 -19.03 2.61
C THR A 167 17.99 -19.36 3.55
N HIS A 168 16.99 -18.49 3.62
CA HIS A 168 15.83 -18.61 4.51
C HIS A 168 14.57 -18.31 3.69
N LEU A 169 13.69 -19.30 3.57
CA LEU A 169 12.40 -19.16 2.91
C LEU A 169 11.27 -19.15 3.93
N ILE A 170 10.46 -18.10 3.88
CA ILE A 170 9.30 -17.92 4.74
C ILE A 170 8.04 -18.17 3.93
N TYR A 171 7.12 -18.98 4.45
CA TYR A 171 5.82 -19.17 3.82
C TYR A 171 5.01 -17.87 3.83
N PHE A 172 4.55 -17.42 2.66
CA PHE A 172 3.70 -16.23 2.56
C PHE A 172 2.23 -16.60 2.71
N ASN A 173 1.72 -16.49 3.94
CA ASN A 173 0.33 -16.77 4.24
C ASN A 173 -0.56 -15.55 3.91
N ILE A 174 -1.26 -15.61 2.78
CA ILE A 174 -2.15 -14.52 2.31
C ILE A 174 -3.32 -14.22 3.26
N PHE A 175 -3.63 -15.11 4.21
CA PHE A 175 -4.71 -14.93 5.19
C PHE A 175 -4.23 -14.26 6.48
N GLN A 176 -2.94 -13.93 6.60
CA GLN A 176 -2.37 -13.27 7.78
C GLN A 176 -2.11 -11.80 7.50
N ASN A 177 -2.00 -10.99 8.55
CA ASN A 177 -1.65 -9.59 8.41
C ASN A 177 -0.25 -9.45 7.79
N ILE A 178 -0.10 -8.58 6.79
CA ILE A 178 1.17 -8.39 6.08
C ILE A 178 2.31 -7.95 7.00
N THR A 179 2.01 -7.18 8.06
CA THR A 179 3.00 -6.77 9.04
C THR A 179 3.53 -7.96 9.83
N ASP A 180 2.64 -8.90 10.20
CA ASP A 180 3.04 -10.13 10.89
C ASP A 180 3.87 -11.03 9.97
N ILE A 181 3.54 -11.10 8.69
CA ILE A 181 4.32 -11.84 7.69
C ILE A 181 5.75 -11.25 7.55
N TYR A 182 5.89 -9.92 7.53
CA TYR A 182 7.21 -9.27 7.51
C TYR A 182 7.99 -9.52 8.80
N LEU A 183 7.31 -9.45 9.95
CA LEU A 183 7.93 -9.72 11.25
C LEU A 183 8.32 -11.19 11.44
N GLN A 184 7.64 -12.12 10.77
CA GLN A 184 8.02 -13.53 10.76
C GLN A 184 9.44 -13.75 10.20
N MET A 185 9.85 -12.95 9.21
CA MET A 185 11.23 -13.01 8.68
C MET A 185 12.27 -12.67 9.74
N ILE A 186 11.94 -11.74 10.65
CA ILE A 186 12.79 -11.40 11.79
C ILE A 186 12.73 -12.52 12.85
N LYS A 187 11.54 -13.03 13.17
CA LYS A 187 11.39 -14.09 14.17
C LYS A 187 12.26 -15.31 13.84
N GLN A 188 12.32 -15.70 12.56
CA GLN A 188 13.18 -16.80 12.13
C GLN A 188 14.67 -16.48 12.16
N SER A 189 15.08 -15.20 12.09
CA SER A 189 16.49 -14.83 12.12
C SER A 189 17.07 -14.71 13.52
N ILE A 190 16.28 -14.28 14.52
CA ILE A 190 16.79 -13.89 15.84
C ILE A 190 15.96 -14.36 17.05
N GLY A 191 14.74 -14.91 16.86
CA GLY A 191 13.93 -15.43 17.98
C GLY A 191 13.34 -14.38 18.93
N VAL A 192 13.19 -13.12 18.49
CA VAL A 192 12.86 -11.98 19.36
C VAL A 192 11.35 -11.67 19.42
N VAL A 193 10.91 -11.13 20.57
CA VAL A 193 9.58 -10.53 20.75
C VAL A 193 9.55 -9.17 20.07
N TYR A 194 8.65 -9.00 19.09
CA TYR A 194 8.56 -7.79 18.29
C TYR A 194 7.39 -6.89 18.69
N THR A 195 7.55 -5.60 18.39
CA THR A 195 6.46 -4.63 18.43
C THR A 195 5.79 -4.51 17.05
N LYS A 196 4.49 -4.18 17.03
CA LYS A 196 3.77 -3.82 15.80
C LYS A 196 3.76 -2.31 15.52
N GLU A 197 4.52 -1.53 16.27
CA GLU A 197 4.70 -0.08 16.04
C GLU A 197 5.25 0.19 14.64
N MET A 198 4.65 1.12 13.92
CA MET A 198 5.20 1.67 12.68
C MET A 198 6.16 2.82 13.00
N ILE A 199 7.08 3.11 12.07
CA ILE A 199 7.90 4.31 12.15
C ILE A 199 6.98 5.54 12.10
N PRO A 200 7.10 6.49 13.05
CA PRO A 200 6.50 7.80 12.92
C PRO A 200 7.12 8.53 11.73
N LEU A 201 6.31 8.93 10.75
CA LEU A 201 6.82 9.66 9.59
C LEU A 201 7.19 11.09 9.98
N ASP A 202 8.48 11.42 9.87
CA ASP A 202 8.98 12.76 10.12
C ASP A 202 8.94 13.60 8.84
N ILE A 203 7.79 14.21 8.58
CA ILE A 203 7.56 14.99 7.37
C ILE A 203 8.33 16.32 7.45
N PRO A 204 9.25 16.60 6.49
CA PRO A 204 9.98 17.86 6.43
C PRO A 204 9.08 19.10 6.40
N GLU A 205 9.52 20.19 7.07
CA GLU A 205 8.74 21.42 7.26
C GLU A 205 8.25 22.05 5.94
N LYS A 206 9.02 21.93 4.85
CA LYS A 206 8.62 22.42 3.52
C LYS A 206 7.24 21.88 3.08
N TYR A 207 6.91 20.64 3.40
CA TYR A 207 5.63 20.03 3.03
C TYR A 207 4.47 20.48 3.94
N ARG A 208 4.77 20.88 5.18
CA ARG A 208 3.78 21.51 6.06
C ARG A 208 3.38 22.87 5.51
N LEU A 209 4.37 23.67 5.09
CA LEU A 209 4.16 24.95 4.45
C LEU A 209 3.39 24.82 3.13
N ASP A 210 3.67 23.78 2.32
CA ASP A 210 2.91 23.51 1.09
C ASP A 210 1.42 23.28 1.38
N VAL A 211 1.10 22.51 2.42
CA VAL A 211 -0.29 22.27 2.86
C VAL A 211 -0.95 23.56 3.35
N GLU A 212 -0.24 24.38 4.12
CA GLU A 212 -0.79 25.64 4.63
C GLU A 212 -1.05 26.65 3.51
N LYS A 213 -0.14 26.77 2.54
CA LYS A 213 -0.34 27.58 1.34
C LYS A 213 -1.53 27.09 0.53
N TYR A 214 -1.68 25.77 0.38
CA TYR A 214 -2.82 25.19 -0.32
C TYR A 214 -4.13 25.52 0.40
N LEU A 215 -4.25 25.25 1.70
CA LEU A 215 -5.45 25.57 2.46
C LEU A 215 -5.76 27.08 2.46
N PHE A 216 -4.74 27.93 2.56
CA PHE A 216 -4.90 29.39 2.44
C PHE A 216 -5.46 29.79 1.06
N SER A 217 -4.98 29.19 -0.03
CA SER A 217 -5.49 29.45 -1.39
C SER A 217 -6.96 29.07 -1.59
N LEU A 218 -7.47 28.16 -0.76
CA LEU A 218 -8.89 27.77 -0.75
C LEU A 218 -9.75 28.70 0.13
N ASN A 219 -9.16 29.76 0.71
CA ASN A 219 -9.74 30.57 1.77
C ASN A 219 -10.19 29.73 2.98
N PHE A 220 -9.56 28.56 3.18
CA PHE A 220 -9.86 27.68 4.30
C PHE A 220 -8.96 28.02 5.49
N LYS A 221 -9.57 28.53 6.56
CA LYS A 221 -8.93 28.65 7.87
C LYS A 221 -9.51 27.57 8.78
N LYS A 222 -8.68 26.62 9.22
CA LYS A 222 -9.13 25.59 10.17
C LYS A 222 -9.52 26.27 11.48
N ASP A 223 -10.80 26.18 11.81
CA ASP A 223 -11.37 26.55 13.11
C ASP A 223 -11.76 25.24 13.83
N LYS A 224 -11.75 25.23 15.16
CA LYS A 224 -12.21 24.09 15.98
C LYS A 224 -13.65 23.66 15.67
N LYS A 225 -14.45 24.56 15.09
CA LYS A 225 -15.84 24.30 14.69
C LYS A 225 -16.00 23.69 13.30
N ILE A 226 -14.92 23.62 12.50
CA ILE A 226 -14.95 23.10 11.14
C ILE A 226 -14.35 21.70 11.12
N ILE A 227 -15.11 20.74 10.61
CA ILE A 227 -14.65 19.38 10.36
C ILE A 227 -14.01 19.34 8.97
N LEU A 228 -12.78 18.85 8.90
CA LEU A 228 -12.09 18.58 7.64
C LEU A 228 -12.15 17.08 7.33
N LEU A 229 -12.92 16.70 6.33
CA LEU A 229 -13.08 15.32 5.88
C LEU A 229 -12.35 15.10 4.55
N GLY A 230 -11.40 14.17 4.52
CA GLY A 230 -10.76 13.76 3.27
C GLY A 230 -11.44 12.59 2.61
N ILE A 231 -11.55 12.61 1.28
CA ILE A 231 -12.08 11.50 0.49
C ILE A 231 -11.03 11.10 -0.54
N ASN A 232 -10.62 9.84 -0.49
CA ASN A 232 -9.88 9.19 -1.57
C ASN A 232 -10.81 8.23 -2.31
N ALA A 233 -11.43 8.75 -3.37
CA ALA A 233 -12.48 8.06 -4.12
C ALA A 233 -11.96 7.19 -5.28
N ASN A 234 -10.64 7.19 -5.54
CA ASN A 234 -10.05 6.41 -6.62
C ASN A 234 -9.33 5.15 -6.13
N ALA A 235 -8.91 4.31 -7.08
CA ALA A 235 -8.10 3.14 -6.87
C ALA A 235 -7.03 3.08 -7.96
N SER A 236 -5.88 2.48 -7.64
CA SER A 236 -4.80 2.29 -8.58
C SER A 236 -5.25 1.48 -9.80
N GLU A 237 -4.71 1.80 -10.98
CA GLU A 237 -4.87 1.00 -12.20
C GLU A 237 -4.42 -0.47 -12.03
N LEU A 238 -3.67 -0.79 -10.96
CA LEU A 238 -3.33 -2.15 -10.58
C LEU A 238 -4.55 -3.02 -10.21
N CYS A 239 -5.62 -2.41 -9.67
CA CYS A 239 -6.85 -3.11 -9.30
C CYS A 239 -7.99 -2.10 -9.18
N LEU A 240 -8.64 -1.82 -10.31
CA LEU A 240 -9.77 -0.88 -10.39
C LEU A 240 -11.01 -1.41 -9.67
N GLU A 241 -11.09 -2.72 -9.43
CA GLU A 241 -12.17 -3.39 -8.70
C GLU A 241 -12.25 -2.95 -7.24
N ARG A 242 -11.22 -2.27 -6.71
CA ARG A 242 -11.26 -1.66 -5.37
C ARG A 242 -12.01 -0.34 -5.33
N ARG A 243 -12.36 0.24 -6.49
CA ARG A 243 -12.96 1.57 -6.59
C ARG A 243 -14.45 1.51 -6.22
N TYR A 244 -14.85 2.26 -5.21
CA TYR A 244 -16.25 2.47 -4.86
C TYR A 244 -16.98 3.35 -5.90
N PRO A 245 -18.28 3.14 -6.18
CA PRO A 245 -19.00 3.90 -7.18
C PRO A 245 -18.96 5.41 -6.95
N SER A 246 -18.68 6.17 -8.01
CA SER A 246 -18.59 7.64 -7.96
C SER A 246 -19.91 8.29 -7.54
N GLU A 247 -21.04 7.73 -7.98
CA GLU A 247 -22.38 8.20 -7.68
C GLU A 247 -22.65 8.15 -6.16
N ASN A 248 -22.14 7.11 -5.49
CA ASN A 248 -22.30 6.99 -4.05
C ASN A 248 -21.42 7.99 -3.29
N PHE A 249 -20.21 8.33 -3.81
CA PHE A 249 -19.44 9.43 -3.24
C PHE A 249 -20.16 10.78 -3.40
N VAL A 250 -20.82 11.03 -4.54
CA VAL A 250 -21.65 12.23 -4.73
C VAL A 250 -22.75 12.28 -3.67
N ASN A 251 -23.51 11.20 -3.48
CA ASN A 251 -24.56 11.14 -2.45
C ASN A 251 -24.03 11.39 -1.03
N ILE A 252 -22.86 10.83 -0.69
CA ILE A 252 -22.21 11.06 0.60
C ILE A 252 -21.87 12.55 0.77
N ILE A 253 -21.25 13.17 -0.24
CA ILE A 253 -20.83 14.57 -0.18
C ILE A 253 -22.05 15.50 -0.04
N GLU A 254 -23.10 15.29 -0.84
CA GLU A 254 -24.34 16.08 -0.76
C GLU A 254 -24.97 15.99 0.63
N TYR A 255 -25.06 14.77 1.18
CA TYR A 255 -25.66 14.57 2.49
C TYR A 255 -24.83 15.26 3.58
N LEU A 256 -23.50 15.11 3.57
CA LEU A 256 -22.61 15.74 4.56
C LEU A 256 -22.67 17.27 4.53
N VAL A 257 -22.82 17.87 3.34
CA VAL A 257 -22.99 19.32 3.18
C VAL A 257 -24.39 19.80 3.58
N SER A 258 -25.39 18.92 3.57
CA SER A 258 -26.75 19.27 3.97
C SER A 258 -26.89 19.51 5.49
N ILE A 259 -26.02 18.88 6.29
CA ILE A 259 -26.00 18.92 7.76
C ILE A 259 -25.76 20.34 8.27
N GLN A 260 -26.56 20.75 9.25
CA GLN A 260 -26.52 22.11 9.81
C GLN A 260 -25.78 22.17 11.15
N GLU A 261 -25.74 21.06 11.90
CA GLU A 261 -25.13 20.98 13.24
C GLU A 261 -23.64 21.33 13.21
N LYS A 262 -22.94 20.96 12.13
CA LYS A 262 -21.50 21.18 11.98
C LYS A 262 -21.15 21.57 10.56
N LYS A 263 -20.21 22.50 10.41
CA LYS A 263 -19.65 22.87 9.11
C LYS A 263 -18.63 21.81 8.69
N ILE A 264 -18.97 21.02 7.67
CA ILE A 264 -18.09 20.01 7.09
C ILE A 264 -17.46 20.58 5.81
N VAL A 265 -16.13 20.51 5.73
CA VAL A 265 -15.38 20.84 4.52
C VAL A 265 -14.71 19.56 4.01
N LEU A 266 -14.89 19.30 2.72
CA LEU A 266 -14.45 18.07 2.08
C LEU A 266 -13.25 18.33 1.18
N ILE A 267 -12.24 17.46 1.23
CA ILE A 267 -11.13 17.49 0.28
C ILE A 267 -11.03 16.15 -0.44
N LEU A 268 -11.21 16.17 -1.76
CA LEU A 268 -10.97 15.03 -2.63
C LEU A 268 -9.48 14.92 -2.89
N ILE A 269 -8.86 13.81 -2.49
CA ILE A 269 -7.43 13.57 -2.70
C ILE A 269 -7.20 12.52 -3.78
N GLY A 270 -6.09 12.67 -4.48
CA GLY A 270 -5.69 11.76 -5.55
C GLY A 270 -4.41 12.22 -6.23
N SER A 271 -3.83 11.33 -7.02
CA SER A 271 -2.70 11.60 -7.89
C SER A 271 -3.09 12.52 -9.07
N PRO A 272 -2.12 13.15 -9.75
CA PRO A 272 -2.40 13.97 -10.93
C PRO A 272 -3.19 13.24 -12.03
N SER A 273 -2.91 11.94 -12.24
CA SER A 273 -3.62 11.11 -13.23
C SER A 273 -5.09 10.86 -12.91
N GLU A 274 -5.48 11.03 -11.65
CA GLU A 274 -6.84 10.78 -11.18
C GLU A 274 -7.71 12.04 -11.22
N ARG A 275 -7.11 13.21 -11.44
CA ARG A 275 -7.79 14.52 -11.38
C ARG A 275 -8.98 14.60 -12.32
N SER A 276 -8.82 14.22 -13.59
CA SER A 276 -9.90 14.31 -14.58
C SER A 276 -11.08 13.40 -14.20
N TYR A 277 -10.80 12.19 -13.73
CA TYR A 277 -11.84 11.26 -13.27
C TYR A 277 -12.60 11.82 -12.07
N ILE A 278 -11.89 12.34 -11.07
CA ILE A 278 -12.50 12.91 -9.86
C ILE A 278 -13.30 14.18 -10.17
N GLN A 279 -12.80 15.01 -11.10
CA GLN A 279 -13.48 16.20 -11.56
C GLN A 279 -14.81 15.84 -12.24
N GLU A 280 -14.76 15.02 -13.29
CA GLU A 280 -15.91 14.70 -14.14
C GLU A 280 -16.95 13.81 -13.42
N LYS A 281 -16.49 12.81 -12.66
CA LYS A 281 -17.40 11.79 -12.08
C LYS A 281 -17.92 12.14 -10.70
N ILE A 282 -17.28 13.07 -9.99
CA ILE A 282 -17.66 13.44 -8.62
C ILE A 282 -17.91 14.93 -8.54
N TYR A 283 -16.88 15.77 -8.67
CA TYR A 283 -16.99 17.21 -8.37
C TYR A 283 -18.02 17.94 -9.24
N ASP A 284 -18.00 17.72 -10.55
CA ASP A 284 -18.91 18.39 -11.49
C ASP A 284 -20.37 17.93 -11.35
N LYS A 285 -20.60 16.78 -10.70
CA LYS A 285 -21.94 16.27 -10.39
C LYS A 285 -22.52 16.83 -9.08
N LEU A 286 -21.72 17.55 -8.29
CA LEU A 286 -22.15 18.16 -7.04
C LEU A 286 -23.01 19.40 -7.28
N SER A 287 -23.97 19.66 -6.39
CA SER A 287 -24.74 20.88 -6.28
C SER A 287 -23.83 22.09 -6.02
N SER A 288 -24.29 23.29 -6.37
CA SER A 288 -23.51 24.52 -6.14
C SER A 288 -23.14 24.71 -4.67
N LYS A 289 -24.02 24.28 -3.73
CA LYS A 289 -23.75 24.31 -2.29
C LYS A 289 -22.62 23.34 -1.93
N ALA A 290 -22.66 22.11 -2.45
CA ALA A 290 -21.63 21.11 -2.20
C ALA A 290 -20.28 21.48 -2.82
N GLN A 291 -20.26 22.09 -4.01
CA GLN A 291 -19.03 22.60 -4.62
C GLN A 291 -18.36 23.70 -3.80
N GLN A 292 -19.12 24.56 -3.11
CA GLN A 292 -18.55 25.59 -2.24
C GLN A 292 -17.85 25.05 -0.98
N GLN A 293 -18.16 23.81 -0.58
CA GLN A 293 -17.61 23.16 0.61
C GLN A 293 -16.70 21.97 0.29
N THR A 294 -16.51 21.64 -0.99
CA THR A 294 -15.69 20.53 -1.46
C THR A 294 -14.55 21.05 -2.32
N TYR A 295 -13.35 20.53 -2.14
CA TYR A 295 -12.18 20.94 -2.90
C TYR A 295 -11.50 19.74 -3.56
N ASN A 296 -11.23 19.83 -4.86
CA ASN A 296 -10.46 18.84 -5.59
C ASN A 296 -8.95 19.13 -5.44
N ALA A 297 -8.26 18.35 -4.61
CA ALA A 297 -6.81 18.45 -4.39
C ALA A 297 -5.99 17.52 -5.29
N CYS A 298 -6.61 16.82 -6.24
CA CYS A 298 -5.92 15.82 -7.05
C CYS A 298 -4.79 16.44 -7.88
N GLY A 299 -3.56 16.03 -7.58
CA GLY A 299 -2.35 16.55 -8.21
C GLY A 299 -1.93 17.97 -7.81
N ASN A 300 -2.58 18.60 -6.84
CA ASN A 300 -2.17 19.92 -6.32
C ASN A 300 -1.02 19.83 -5.31
N LEU A 301 -0.86 18.67 -4.67
CA LEU A 301 0.10 18.45 -3.60
C LEU A 301 1.04 17.28 -3.93
N SER A 302 2.28 17.37 -3.45
CA SER A 302 3.25 16.27 -3.48
C SER A 302 2.85 15.14 -2.52
N LEU A 303 3.48 13.96 -2.63
CA LEU A 303 3.12 12.80 -1.80
C LEU A 303 3.21 13.12 -0.30
N LEU A 304 4.33 13.69 0.14
CA LEU A 304 4.52 14.03 1.56
C LEU A 304 3.59 15.17 2.02
N ALA A 305 3.24 16.11 1.13
CA ALA A 305 2.23 17.13 1.45
C ALA A 305 0.83 16.52 1.56
N VAL A 306 0.46 15.54 0.72
CA VAL A 306 -0.81 14.80 0.88
C VAL A 306 -0.85 14.06 2.22
N ILE A 307 0.23 13.39 2.61
CA ILE A 307 0.32 12.69 3.91
C ILE A 307 0.16 13.69 5.07
N GLN A 308 0.80 14.86 4.95
CA GLN A 308 0.67 15.94 5.93
C GLN A 308 -0.74 16.56 5.97
N LEU A 309 -1.43 16.60 4.83
CA LEU A 309 -2.84 17.01 4.76
C LEU A 309 -3.73 15.97 5.43
N ILE A 310 -3.52 14.67 5.18
CA ILE A 310 -4.23 13.56 5.85
C ILE A 310 -4.10 13.66 7.37
N LYS A 311 -2.91 13.99 7.89
CA LYS A 311 -2.70 14.22 9.33
C LYS A 311 -3.57 15.36 9.91
N LYS A 312 -3.96 16.34 9.10
CA LYS A 312 -4.80 17.47 9.54
C LYS A 312 -6.30 17.18 9.43
N MET A 313 -6.70 16.07 8.81
CA MET A 313 -8.11 15.69 8.66
C MET A 313 -8.66 15.13 9.97
N ASP A 314 -9.94 15.37 10.20
CA ASP A 314 -10.65 14.84 11.37
C ASP A 314 -11.24 13.45 11.05
N ILE A 315 -11.57 13.18 9.78
CA ILE A 315 -11.97 11.87 9.25
C ILE A 315 -11.39 11.68 7.85
N PHE A 316 -10.99 10.46 7.52
CA PHE A 316 -10.55 10.07 6.19
C PHE A 316 -11.35 8.90 5.63
N LEU A 317 -12.09 9.11 4.55
CA LEU A 317 -12.84 8.08 3.81
C LEU A 317 -12.03 7.62 2.59
N THR A 318 -11.79 6.32 2.46
CA THR A 318 -10.91 5.79 1.42
C THR A 318 -11.29 4.39 0.96
N ASN A 319 -11.03 4.11 -0.32
CA ASN A 319 -10.91 2.73 -0.80
C ASN A 319 -9.63 2.05 -0.24
N ASP A 320 -9.55 0.72 -0.29
CA ASP A 320 -8.31 -0.05 -0.05
C ASP A 320 -7.19 0.35 -1.05
N SER A 321 -6.37 1.31 -0.65
CA SER A 321 -5.32 1.91 -1.49
C SER A 321 -4.23 2.60 -0.66
N GLY A 322 -3.17 3.08 -1.32
CA GLY A 322 -2.03 3.73 -0.68
C GLY A 322 -2.39 4.78 0.39
N PRO A 323 -3.27 5.75 0.11
CA PRO A 323 -3.70 6.77 1.07
C PRO A 323 -4.22 6.24 2.42
N MET A 324 -4.93 5.11 2.41
CA MET A 324 -5.40 4.46 3.64
C MET A 324 -4.24 4.13 4.59
N HIS A 325 -3.14 3.58 4.07
CA HIS A 325 -1.99 3.23 4.89
C HIS A 325 -1.27 4.46 5.47
N PHE A 326 -1.31 5.60 4.77
CA PHE A 326 -0.80 6.85 5.31
C PHE A 326 -1.68 7.39 6.43
N ALA A 327 -3.01 7.33 6.28
CA ALA A 327 -3.94 7.73 7.34
C ALA A 327 -3.78 6.88 8.61
N PHE A 328 -3.65 5.57 8.43
CA PHE A 328 -3.27 4.61 9.47
C PHE A 328 -1.98 4.99 10.21
N ASN A 329 -0.93 5.39 9.48
CA ASN A 329 0.32 5.83 10.10
C ASN A 329 0.21 7.19 10.81
N MET A 330 -0.56 8.11 10.24
CA MET A 330 -0.82 9.44 10.82
C MET A 330 -1.78 9.42 12.02
N LYS A 331 -2.38 8.26 12.31
CA LYS A 331 -3.45 8.10 13.31
C LYS A 331 -4.66 9.00 13.02
N THR A 332 -4.95 9.19 11.74
CA THR A 332 -6.17 9.89 11.31
C THR A 332 -7.34 8.88 11.37
N PRO A 333 -8.46 9.21 12.04
CA PRO A 333 -9.65 8.35 12.03
C PRO A 333 -10.07 8.02 10.60
N THR A 334 -10.17 6.73 10.28
CA THR A 334 -10.27 6.28 8.88
C THR A 334 -11.43 5.31 8.69
N ILE A 335 -12.29 5.59 7.70
CA ILE A 335 -13.28 4.66 7.19
C ILE A 335 -12.74 4.10 5.88
N SER A 336 -12.51 2.79 5.85
CA SER A 336 -11.92 2.09 4.71
C SER A 336 -12.92 1.12 4.07
N LEU A 337 -13.03 1.20 2.75
CA LEU A 337 -13.96 0.39 1.95
C LEU A 337 -13.23 -0.79 1.33
N TRP A 338 -13.74 -1.99 1.60
CA TRP A 338 -13.10 -3.25 1.20
C TRP A 338 -14.03 -4.07 0.32
N GLY A 339 -13.44 -4.70 -0.69
CA GLY A 339 -14.11 -5.69 -1.51
C GLY A 339 -13.10 -6.73 -1.93
N PRO A 340 -12.36 -6.54 -3.04
CA PRO A 340 -11.52 -7.59 -3.62
C PRO A 340 -10.44 -8.15 -2.68
N GLU A 341 -10.08 -7.43 -1.61
CA GLU A 341 -9.08 -7.79 -0.61
C GLU A 341 -9.73 -7.93 0.78
N ASN A 342 -9.16 -8.78 1.64
CA ASN A 342 -9.57 -8.88 3.04
C ASN A 342 -8.85 -7.84 3.89
N TYR A 343 -9.61 -7.00 4.61
CA TYR A 343 -9.07 -5.97 5.49
C TYR A 343 -8.13 -6.52 6.57
N GLU A 344 -8.31 -7.77 7.00
CA GLU A 344 -7.45 -8.43 7.99
C GLU A 344 -5.98 -8.48 7.55
N HIS A 345 -5.73 -8.52 6.23
CA HIS A 345 -4.38 -8.50 5.66
C HIS A 345 -3.62 -7.19 5.95
N PHE A 346 -4.33 -6.07 6.15
CA PHE A 346 -3.73 -4.73 6.26
C PHE A 346 -4.19 -3.90 7.46
N CYS A 347 -5.14 -4.37 8.27
CA CYS A 347 -5.61 -3.66 9.46
C CYS A 347 -4.47 -3.40 10.47
N LEU A 348 -4.61 -2.36 11.30
CA LEU A 348 -3.59 -1.97 12.29
C LEU A 348 -3.77 -2.62 13.67
N ASN A 349 -5.02 -2.90 14.04
CA ASN A 349 -5.44 -3.75 15.14
C ASN A 349 -6.97 -3.70 15.03
N PRO A 350 -7.68 -4.81 14.74
CA PRO A 350 -9.13 -4.78 14.57
C PRO A 350 -9.90 -4.19 15.75
N GLN A 351 -9.28 -4.13 16.94
CA GLN A 351 -9.89 -3.70 18.20
C GLN A 351 -9.58 -2.23 18.58
N ALA A 352 -8.76 -1.51 17.80
CA ALA A 352 -8.41 -0.10 18.09
C ALA A 352 -9.41 0.86 17.41
N GLY A 353 -10.34 1.38 18.21
CA GLY A 353 -11.63 1.97 17.83
C GLY A 353 -11.67 3.33 17.12
N GLU A 354 -10.76 3.60 16.19
CA GLU A 354 -10.85 4.78 15.30
C GLU A 354 -10.74 4.42 13.80
N ASN A 355 -10.42 3.17 13.49
CA ASN A 355 -10.40 2.66 12.11
C ASN A 355 -11.59 1.75 11.89
N ILE A 356 -12.41 2.09 10.90
CA ILE A 356 -13.63 1.38 10.54
C ILE A 356 -13.40 0.68 9.21
N TYR A 357 -13.70 -0.62 9.18
CA TYR A 357 -13.48 -1.49 8.02
C TYR A 357 -14.82 -1.97 7.49
N LEU A 358 -15.31 -1.38 6.40
CA LEU A 358 -16.56 -1.79 5.78
C LEU A 358 -16.30 -2.87 4.74
N TYR A 359 -16.80 -4.08 4.99
CA TYR A 359 -16.56 -5.25 4.16
C TYR A 359 -17.76 -6.21 4.14
N LYS A 360 -18.39 -6.41 2.97
CA LYS A 360 -19.60 -7.25 2.83
C LYS A 360 -19.37 -8.74 2.60
N LYS A 361 -18.12 -9.20 2.44
CA LYS A 361 -17.74 -10.63 2.31
C LYS A 361 -18.64 -11.45 1.35
N ILE A 362 -18.75 -11.04 0.09
CA ILE A 362 -19.45 -11.84 -0.93
C ILE A 362 -18.61 -13.06 -1.37
N TYR A 363 -19.22 -14.06 -2.01
CA TYR A 363 -18.56 -15.33 -2.38
C TYR A 363 -17.28 -15.20 -3.22
N CYS A 364 -17.21 -14.24 -4.15
CA CYS A 364 -16.01 -14.05 -4.97
C CYS A 364 -14.88 -13.29 -4.25
N SER A 365 -15.06 -12.97 -2.98
CA SER A 365 -14.24 -12.02 -2.23
C SER A 365 -13.69 -12.67 -0.95
N PRO A 366 -12.38 -12.58 -0.66
CA PRO A 366 -11.35 -11.83 -1.38
C PRO A 366 -10.82 -12.58 -2.62
N CYS A 367 -10.60 -11.87 -3.72
CA CYS A 367 -10.01 -12.42 -4.95
C CYS A 367 -8.60 -11.90 -5.25
N VAL A 368 -8.22 -10.76 -4.67
CA VAL A 368 -6.86 -10.23 -4.77
C VAL A 368 -5.89 -11.19 -4.06
N HIS A 369 -4.71 -11.39 -4.64
CA HIS A 369 -3.69 -12.36 -4.20
C HIS A 369 -4.05 -13.85 -4.31
N GLN A 370 -5.32 -14.17 -4.60
CA GLN A 370 -5.80 -15.53 -4.89
C GLN A 370 -5.81 -15.84 -6.38
N LEU A 371 -6.22 -14.88 -7.21
CA LEU A 371 -6.35 -15.04 -8.66
C LEU A 371 -5.39 -14.09 -9.38
N ASP A 372 -4.94 -14.48 -10.58
CA ASP A 372 -4.14 -13.61 -11.46
C ASP A 372 -4.98 -12.44 -12.02
N SER A 373 -6.28 -12.67 -12.20
CA SER A 373 -7.25 -11.68 -12.70
C SER A 373 -8.58 -11.81 -11.94
N PRO A 374 -9.26 -10.69 -11.62
CA PRO A 374 -10.58 -10.71 -10.99
C PRO A 374 -11.62 -11.40 -11.86
N CYS A 375 -12.43 -12.28 -11.28
CA CYS A 375 -13.47 -13.03 -12.01
C CYS A 375 -14.66 -12.16 -12.45
N CYS A 376 -14.82 -10.97 -11.87
CA CYS A 376 -15.95 -10.09 -12.11
C CYS A 376 -15.80 -9.17 -13.34
N GLN A 377 -14.67 -9.22 -14.04
CA GLN A 377 -14.39 -8.39 -15.23
C GLN A 377 -14.66 -6.89 -15.01
N GLY A 378 -14.37 -6.39 -13.81
CA GLY A 378 -14.62 -4.99 -13.43
C GLY A 378 -16.00 -4.70 -12.81
N ASN A 379 -16.95 -5.64 -12.84
CA ASN A 379 -18.22 -5.50 -12.12
C ASN A 379 -18.06 -5.88 -10.64
N ASN A 380 -17.38 -5.02 -9.88
CA ASN A 380 -17.01 -5.20 -8.48
C ASN A 380 -18.19 -5.15 -7.48
N LEU A 381 -19.11 -6.12 -7.56
CA LEU A 381 -20.24 -6.27 -6.64
C LEU A 381 -19.84 -6.23 -5.15
N CYS A 382 -18.64 -6.74 -4.82
CA CYS A 382 -18.10 -6.75 -3.45
C CYS A 382 -18.03 -5.35 -2.83
N VAL A 383 -17.63 -4.34 -3.61
CA VAL A 383 -17.53 -2.95 -3.17
C VAL A 383 -18.86 -2.21 -3.36
N LYS A 384 -19.57 -2.49 -4.47
CA LYS A 384 -20.89 -1.88 -4.77
C LYS A 384 -21.97 -2.23 -3.75
N SER A 385 -21.86 -3.39 -3.09
CA SER A 385 -22.80 -3.84 -2.04
C SER A 385 -22.68 -3.08 -0.73
N ILE A 386 -21.64 -2.25 -0.54
CA ILE A 386 -21.54 -1.36 0.61
C ILE A 386 -22.49 -0.18 0.38
N ASP A 387 -23.52 -0.07 1.22
CA ASP A 387 -24.47 1.03 1.15
C ASP A 387 -23.80 2.34 1.59
N TYR A 388 -24.03 3.43 0.84
CA TYR A 388 -23.45 4.72 1.18
C TYR A 388 -24.01 5.28 2.51
N ARG A 389 -25.24 4.88 2.89
CA ARG A 389 -25.83 5.17 4.21
C ARG A 389 -25.02 4.53 5.34
N GLU A 390 -24.27 3.46 5.06
CA GLU A 390 -23.45 2.74 6.05
C GLU A 390 -22.23 3.56 6.37
N ILE A 391 -21.62 4.07 5.31
CA ILE A 391 -20.53 5.03 5.39
C ILE A 391 -20.97 6.28 6.16
N LEU A 392 -22.15 6.84 5.85
CA LEU A 392 -22.67 8.02 6.54
C LEU A 392 -22.90 7.79 8.04
N ASN A 393 -23.52 6.68 8.44
CA ASN A 393 -23.75 6.38 9.86
C ASN A 393 -22.41 6.22 10.62
N GLU A 394 -21.40 5.60 10.02
CA GLU A 394 -20.07 5.52 10.62
C GLU A 394 -19.37 6.89 10.71
N ILE A 395 -19.56 7.76 9.71
CA ILE A 395 -19.11 9.16 9.80
C ILE A 395 -19.81 9.88 10.96
N PHE A 396 -21.13 9.74 11.11
CA PHE A 396 -21.87 10.41 12.19
C PHE A 396 -21.47 9.92 13.57
N LYS A 397 -21.22 8.62 13.74
CA LYS A 397 -20.67 8.07 14.98
C LYS A 397 -19.33 8.70 15.33
N LEU A 398 -18.39 8.79 14.38
CA LEU A 398 -17.09 9.43 14.59
C LEU A 398 -17.24 10.93 14.88
N LEU A 399 -18.18 11.60 14.24
CA LEU A 399 -18.47 13.02 14.45
C LEU A 399 -19.34 13.29 15.68
N LYS A 400 -19.86 12.28 16.37
CA LYS A 400 -20.84 12.43 17.46
C LYS A 400 -22.03 13.30 17.03
N ILE A 401 -22.64 12.93 15.91
CA ILE A 401 -23.88 13.51 15.38
C ILE A 401 -24.98 12.46 15.56
N ASP A 402 -26.08 12.85 16.21
CA ASP A 402 -27.19 11.94 16.54
C ASP A 402 -28.16 11.80 15.35
N ILE A 403 -27.67 11.19 14.27
CA ILE A 403 -28.45 10.86 13.07
C ILE A 403 -28.24 9.37 12.77
N CYS A 404 -29.35 8.63 12.61
CA CYS A 404 -29.34 7.25 12.14
C CYS A 404 -30.11 7.17 10.83
N LEU A 405 -29.42 6.83 9.74
CA LEU A 405 -30.04 6.53 8.46
C LEU A 405 -30.47 5.06 8.44
N GLU A 406 -31.74 4.81 8.15
CA GLU A 406 -32.26 3.45 7.98
C GLU A 406 -31.82 2.85 6.63
N TYR A 407 -31.51 1.55 6.67
CA TYR A 407 -31.16 0.76 5.51
C TYR A 407 -32.38 -0.03 5.07
N GLU A 408 -32.82 0.17 3.83
CA GLU A 408 -33.59 -0.88 3.18
C GLU A 408 -32.60 -1.99 2.82
N THR A 409 -32.77 -3.16 3.42
CA THR A 409 -32.10 -4.37 2.91
C THR A 409 -32.55 -4.54 1.48
N LEU A 410 -31.65 -4.30 0.52
CA LEU A 410 -31.81 -4.78 -0.84
C LEU A 410 -31.97 -6.30 -0.73
N GLU A 411 -33.21 -6.79 -0.81
CA GLU A 411 -33.45 -8.16 -1.22
C GLU A 411 -32.72 -8.30 -2.55
N ILE A 412 -31.62 -9.03 -2.54
CA ILE A 412 -30.92 -9.39 -3.76
C ILE A 412 -31.92 -10.24 -4.52
N SER A 413 -32.66 -9.64 -5.46
CA SER A 413 -33.62 -10.39 -6.27
C SER A 413 -32.87 -11.51 -6.99
N ASP A 414 -33.49 -12.69 -7.05
CA ASP A 414 -32.94 -13.85 -7.74
C ASP A 414 -32.56 -13.56 -9.22
N GLU A 415 -33.08 -12.48 -9.80
CA GLU A 415 -32.67 -11.96 -11.12
C GLU A 415 -31.20 -11.55 -11.20
N ILE A 416 -30.62 -10.98 -10.13
CA ILE A 416 -29.19 -10.60 -10.12
C ILE A 416 -28.31 -11.85 -10.06
N LEU A 417 -28.72 -12.90 -9.33
CA LEU A 417 -28.05 -14.20 -9.34
C LEU A 417 -28.18 -14.88 -10.72
N GLY A 418 -29.34 -14.78 -11.38
CA GLY A 418 -29.60 -15.35 -12.69
C GLY A 418 -28.71 -14.77 -13.81
N SER A 419 -28.33 -13.49 -13.72
CA SER A 419 -27.48 -12.81 -14.71
C SER A 419 -26.03 -13.31 -14.75
N VAL A 420 -25.53 -13.94 -13.67
CA VAL A 420 -24.19 -14.55 -13.62
C VAL A 420 -24.18 -15.95 -14.24
N ILE A 421 -25.34 -16.61 -14.29
CA ILE A 421 -25.50 -17.98 -14.81
C ILE A 421 -25.75 -17.98 -16.33
N SER A 422 -26.25 -16.90 -16.92
CA SER A 422 -26.62 -16.85 -18.35
C SER A 422 -25.47 -16.59 -19.33
N LEU A 423 -24.24 -16.29 -18.87
CA LEU A 423 -23.10 -15.99 -19.74
C LEU A 423 -22.26 -17.20 -20.19
N ARG A 424 -22.77 -18.44 -20.04
CA ARG A 424 -22.17 -19.63 -20.68
C ARG A 424 -23.21 -20.47 -21.39
N ARG A 425 -23.54 -20.06 -22.62
CA ARG A 425 -23.87 -20.95 -23.73
C ARG A 425 -23.72 -20.18 -25.05
N LYS A 426 -22.52 -20.24 -25.61
CA LYS A 426 -22.26 -20.38 -27.05
C LYS A 426 -20.84 -20.88 -27.25
#